data_AF-A0A1I4YLS1-F1
#
_entry.id   AF-A0A1I4YLS1-F1
#
_cell.length_a   1.000
_cell.length_b   1.000
_cell.length_c   1.000
_cell.angle_alpha   90.00
_cell.angle_beta   90.00
_cell.angle_gamma   90.00
#
_symmetry.space_group_name_H-M   'P 1'
#
loop_
_entity.id
_entity.type
_entity.pdbx_description
1 polymer ?
#
loop_
_entity_poly.entity_id
_entity_poly.type
_entity_poly.pdbx_seq_one_letter_code
_entity_poly.pdbx_strand_id
1 'polypeptide(L)'
;MKAMLKEVLNRIIRIEETQLKLLSLLQDKTIDVQAPIFNDLPNQGKSQKELKKLAEKEKSKRFEEEFLLYFLNKEEIKWKFNLVATPKSNRVLEYLKTMDPTVFDGLKRNK
;
A
#
# COMPACT_ATOMS: atom_id res chain seq x y z
N MET A 1 -44.30 4.83 5.37
CA MET A 1 -43.34 4.65 6.49
C MET A 1 -42.91 3.19 6.68
N LYS A 2 -43.82 2.24 6.94
CA LYS A 2 -43.45 0.82 7.15
C LYS A 2 -42.76 0.13 5.95
N ALA A 3 -43.17 0.43 4.72
CA ALA A 3 -42.57 -0.15 3.51
C ALA A 3 -41.12 0.32 3.28
N MET A 4 -40.86 1.61 3.51
CA MET A 4 -39.53 2.21 3.42
C MET A 4 -38.59 1.64 4.49
N LEU A 5 -39.10 1.43 5.72
CA LEU A 5 -38.34 0.79 6.79
C LEU A 5 -37.93 -0.65 6.41
N LYS A 6 -38.85 -1.40 5.80
CA LYS A 6 -38.61 -2.77 5.33
C LYS A 6 -37.56 -2.83 4.21
N GLU A 7 -37.59 -1.86 3.30
CA GLU A 7 -36.60 -1.75 2.23
C GLU A 7 -35.20 -1.44 2.77
N VAL A 8 -35.10 -0.52 3.73
CA VAL A 8 -33.83 -0.18 4.40
C VAL A 8 -33.28 -1.39 5.15
N LEU A 9 -34.11 -2.11 5.91
CA LEU A 9 -33.71 -3.34 6.60
C LEU A 9 -33.18 -4.41 5.63
N ASN A 10 -33.87 -4.62 4.51
CA ASN A 10 -33.42 -5.58 3.49
C ASN A 10 -32.08 -5.18 2.85
N ARG A 11 -31.80 -3.88 2.70
CA ARG A 11 -30.50 -3.40 2.23
C ARG A 11 -29.39 -3.65 3.24
N ILE A 12 -29.66 -3.42 4.53
CA ILE A 12 -28.70 -3.68 5.62
C ILE A 12 -28.33 -5.16 5.65
N ILE A 13 -29.32 -6.07 5.60
CA ILE A 13 -29.09 -7.52 5.57
C ILE A 13 -28.18 -7.93 4.40
N ARG A 14 -28.42 -7.39 3.20
CA ARG A 14 -27.57 -7.68 2.03
C ARG A 14 -26.13 -7.18 2.21
N ILE A 15 -25.94 -6.04 2.87
CA ILE A 15 -24.60 -5.51 3.17
C ILE A 15 -23.89 -6.45 4.14
N GLU A 16 -24.56 -6.88 5.20
CA GLU A 16 -24.01 -7.80 6.21
C GLU A 16 -23.63 -9.16 5.58
N GLU A 17 -24.50 -9.73 4.74
CA GLU A 17 -24.20 -10.96 4.00
C GLU A 17 -22.97 -10.82 3.08
N THR A 18 -22.81 -9.65 2.45
CA THR A 18 -21.66 -9.37 1.58
C THR A 18 -20.39 -9.24 2.40
N GLN A 19 -20.45 -8.57 3.56
CA GLN A 19 -19.32 -8.43 4.48
C GLN A 19 -18.87 -9.78 5.04
N LEU A 20 -19.80 -10.66 5.40
CA LEU A 20 -19.49 -12.01 5.87
C LEU A 20 -18.78 -12.86 4.81
N LYS A 21 -19.23 -12.79 3.54
CA LYS A 21 -18.56 -13.48 2.42
C LYS A 21 -17.16 -12.93 2.15
N LEU A 22 -16.96 -11.62 2.29
CA LEU A 22 -15.63 -11.02 2.15
C LEU A 22 -14.71 -11.46 3.29
N LEU A 23 -15.21 -11.53 4.53
CA LEU A 23 -14.45 -12.02 5.68
C LEU A 23 -14.06 -13.49 5.52
N SER A 24 -14.95 -14.36 5.04
CA SER A 24 -14.61 -15.77 4.79
C SER A 24 -13.55 -15.91 3.70
N LEU A 25 -13.66 -15.13 2.61
CA LEU A 25 -12.66 -15.11 1.53
C LEU A 25 -11.30 -14.56 1.97
N LEU A 26 -11.28 -13.70 3.01
CA LEU A 26 -10.04 -13.20 3.61
C LEU A 26 -9.45 -14.22 4.59
N GLN A 27 -10.26 -14.94 5.37
CA GLN A 27 -9.80 -16.02 6.25
C GLN A 27 -9.17 -17.19 5.46
N ASP A 28 -9.72 -17.54 4.29
CA ASP A 28 -9.13 -18.54 3.40
C ASP A 28 -7.79 -18.10 2.78
N LYS A 29 -7.48 -16.79 2.84
CA LYS A 29 -6.25 -16.19 2.32
C LYS A 29 -5.28 -15.73 3.41
N THR A 30 -5.66 -15.79 4.68
CA THR A 30 -4.72 -15.56 5.79
C THR A 30 -3.83 -16.78 5.94
N ILE A 31 -2.61 -16.67 5.44
CA ILE A 31 -1.51 -17.58 5.73
C ILE A 31 -1.34 -17.59 7.24
N ASP A 32 -1.55 -18.75 7.84
CA ASP A 32 -1.40 -18.98 9.27
C ASP A 32 0.07 -18.76 9.67
N VAL A 33 0.35 -17.65 10.36
CA VAL A 33 1.71 -17.31 10.85
C VAL A 33 1.98 -17.95 12.22
N GLN A 34 1.09 -18.84 12.71
CA GLN A 34 1.25 -19.52 13.99
C GLN A 34 1.15 -21.05 13.89
N ALA A 35 2.09 -21.67 13.19
CA ALA A 35 2.40 -23.09 13.39
C ALA A 35 3.77 -23.22 14.08
N PRO A 36 3.87 -23.76 15.30
CA PRO A 36 5.16 -24.00 15.93
C PRO A 36 5.79 -25.29 15.40
N ILE A 37 7.02 -25.12 14.91
CA ILE A 37 8.15 -26.08 14.96
C ILE A 37 8.05 -27.34 14.09
N PHE A 38 8.91 -27.35 13.06
CA PHE A 38 9.71 -28.47 12.56
C PHE A 38 9.10 -29.88 12.67
N ASN A 39 8.58 -30.39 11.56
CA ASN A 39 8.95 -31.69 10.98
C ASN A 39 8.14 -31.83 9.68
N ASP A 40 8.78 -32.35 8.64
CA ASP A 40 8.23 -32.53 7.28
C ASP A 40 8.22 -31.29 6.37
N LEU A 41 9.39 -30.67 6.18
CA LEU A 41 9.69 -30.08 4.88
C LEU A 41 9.92 -31.24 3.90
N PRO A 42 9.04 -31.52 2.91
CA PRO A 42 9.52 -32.20 1.73
C PRO A 42 10.60 -31.30 1.15
N ASN A 43 11.75 -31.88 0.89
CA ASN A 43 12.93 -31.28 0.29
C ASN A 43 12.57 -30.69 -1.09
N GLN A 44 11.85 -29.57 -1.12
CA GLN A 44 11.52 -28.81 -2.30
C GLN A 44 12.43 -27.60 -2.29
N GLY A 45 13.64 -27.81 -2.79
CA GLY A 45 14.47 -26.74 -3.27
C GLY A 45 13.68 -25.95 -4.31
N LYS A 46 12.99 -24.90 -3.88
CA LYS A 46 12.57 -23.84 -4.79
C LYS A 46 13.86 -23.38 -5.45
N SER A 47 13.97 -23.66 -6.75
CA SER A 47 15.12 -23.28 -7.56
C SER A 47 15.44 -21.82 -7.24
N GLN A 48 16.72 -21.44 -7.10
CA GLN A 48 17.13 -20.03 -6.95
C GLN A 48 16.43 -19.11 -7.97
N LYS A 49 15.99 -19.64 -9.12
CA LYS A 49 15.17 -18.94 -10.11
C LYS A 49 13.79 -18.48 -9.60
N GLU A 50 13.10 -19.25 -8.76
CA GLU A 50 11.78 -18.88 -8.22
C GLU A 50 11.88 -17.79 -7.14
N LEU A 51 12.88 -17.88 -6.26
CA LEU A 51 13.17 -16.84 -5.27
C LEU A 51 13.56 -15.51 -5.95
N LYS A 52 14.37 -15.57 -7.03
CA LYS A 52 14.70 -14.39 -7.83
C LYS A 52 13.46 -13.77 -8.49
N LYS A 53 12.58 -14.58 -9.08
CA LYS A 53 11.32 -14.10 -9.67
C LYS A 53 10.39 -13.44 -8.66
N LEU A 54 10.30 -13.97 -7.44
CA LEU A 54 9.50 -13.36 -6.38
C LEU A 54 10.10 -12.03 -5.91
N ALA A 55 11.42 -11.98 -5.71
CA ALA A 55 12.12 -10.75 -5.33
C ALA A 55 12.03 -9.66 -6.40
N GLU A 56 12.09 -10.03 -7.68
CA GLU A 56 11.89 -9.10 -8.81
C GLU A 56 10.46 -8.56 -8.83
N LYS A 57 9.46 -9.41 -8.65
CA LYS A 57 8.05 -8.97 -8.57
C LYS A 57 7.80 -8.00 -7.42
N GLU A 58 8.37 -8.24 -6.24
CA GLU A 58 8.24 -7.32 -5.11
C GLU A 58 8.94 -5.98 -5.36
N LYS A 59 10.13 -6.00 -5.98
CA LYS A 59 10.83 -4.77 -6.36
C LYS A 59 10.03 -3.95 -7.37
N SER A 60 9.43 -4.59 -8.37
CA SER A 60 8.59 -3.90 -9.36
C SER A 60 7.36 -3.26 -8.72
N LYS A 61 6.69 -3.95 -7.80
CA LYS A 61 5.53 -3.38 -7.08
C LYS A 61 5.90 -2.16 -6.24
N ARG A 62 6.99 -2.23 -5.48
CA ARG A 62 7.48 -1.09 -4.69
C ARG A 62 7.84 0.11 -5.57
N PHE A 63 8.42 -0.14 -6.74
CA PHE A 63 8.73 0.91 -7.70
C PHE A 63 7.48 1.61 -8.24
N GLU A 64 6.44 0.85 -8.59
CA GLU A 64 5.15 1.41 -9.06
C GLU A 64 4.49 2.28 -7.98
N GLU A 65 4.46 1.81 -6.73
CA GLU A 65 3.90 2.55 -5.60
C GLU A 65 4.69 3.85 -5.32
N GLU A 66 6.02 3.77 -5.28
CA GLU A 66 6.88 4.94 -5.07
C GLU A 66 6.76 5.94 -6.23
N PHE A 67 6.62 5.46 -7.46
CA PHE A 67 6.40 6.31 -8.62
C PHE A 67 5.05 7.03 -8.55
N LEU A 68 3.98 6.33 -8.18
CA LEU A 68 2.64 6.90 -8.01
C LEU A 68 2.64 7.98 -6.90
N LEU A 69 3.24 7.67 -5.75
CA LEU A 69 3.38 8.60 -4.63
C LEU A 69 4.13 9.87 -5.04
N TYR A 70 5.23 9.75 -5.78
CA TYR A 70 5.93 10.91 -6.31
C TYR A 70 5.03 11.74 -7.24
N PHE A 71 4.37 11.11 -8.21
CA PHE A 71 3.58 11.83 -9.20
C PHE A 71 2.42 12.61 -8.58
N LEU A 72 1.75 12.01 -7.59
CA LEU A 72 0.63 12.63 -6.87
C LEU A 72 1.06 13.83 -6.01
N ASN A 73 2.27 13.79 -5.42
CA ASN A 73 2.66 14.77 -4.39
C ASN A 73 3.64 15.85 -4.87
N LYS A 74 4.34 15.65 -6.00
CA LYS A 74 5.47 16.52 -6.41
C LYS A 74 5.09 18.00 -6.58
N GLU A 75 3.90 18.30 -7.10
CA GLU A 75 3.45 19.68 -7.32
C GLU A 75 2.98 20.30 -6.00
N GLU A 76 2.19 19.59 -5.21
CA GLU A 76 1.76 20.06 -3.88
C GLU A 76 2.96 20.42 -3.01
N ILE A 77 3.97 19.54 -2.95
CA ILE A 77 5.20 19.76 -2.18
C ILE A 77 5.96 20.99 -2.70
N LYS A 78 6.08 21.15 -4.02
CA LYS A 78 6.73 22.32 -4.64
C LYS A 78 6.07 23.63 -4.20
N TRP A 79 4.73 23.67 -4.22
CA TRP A 79 3.98 24.84 -3.78
C TRP A 79 4.09 25.05 -2.26
N LYS A 80 3.89 24.00 -1.47
CA LYS A 80 3.90 24.03 0.00
C LYS A 80 5.21 24.58 0.57
N PHE A 81 6.33 24.20 -0.02
CA PHE A 81 7.66 24.64 0.44
C PHE A 81 8.25 25.79 -0.39
N ASN A 82 7.47 26.36 -1.31
CA ASN A 82 7.90 27.45 -2.20
C ASN A 82 9.25 27.14 -2.89
N LEU A 83 9.32 25.98 -3.53
CA LEU A 83 10.56 25.49 -4.14
C LEU A 83 10.82 26.18 -5.49
N VAL A 84 12.09 26.35 -5.83
CA VAL A 84 12.53 26.91 -7.12
C VAL A 84 12.14 25.97 -8.27
N ALA A 85 12.30 24.66 -8.06
CA ALA A 85 12.05 23.62 -9.04
C ALA A 85 11.25 22.47 -8.42
N THR A 86 10.63 21.64 -9.27
CA THR A 86 9.96 20.42 -8.82
C THR A 86 11.00 19.47 -8.21
N PRO A 87 10.82 19.02 -6.96
CA PRO A 87 11.81 18.17 -6.29
C PRO A 87 11.91 16.80 -6.95
N LYS A 88 13.09 16.17 -6.88
CA LYS A 88 13.32 14.81 -7.37
C LYS A 88 12.53 13.79 -6.53
N SER A 89 12.22 12.64 -7.12
CA SER A 89 11.42 11.58 -6.49
C SER A 89 11.98 11.11 -5.14
N ASN A 90 13.30 10.95 -5.04
CA ASN A 90 13.95 10.54 -3.79
C ASN A 90 13.66 11.52 -2.64
N ARG A 91 13.74 12.83 -2.87
CA ARG A 91 13.45 13.84 -1.84
C ARG A 91 11.97 13.90 -1.47
N VAL A 92 11.08 13.75 -2.45
CA VAL A 92 9.63 13.65 -2.20
C VAL A 92 9.31 12.44 -1.34
N LEU A 93 9.83 11.27 -1.69
CA LEU A 93 9.60 10.04 -0.95
C LEU A 93 10.23 10.08 0.44
N GLU A 94 11.41 10.67 0.58
CA GLU A 94 12.08 10.89 1.87
C GLU A 94 11.24 11.79 2.77
N TYR A 95 10.70 12.90 2.25
CA TYR A 95 9.76 13.74 2.99
C TYR A 95 8.48 12.99 3.35
N LEU A 96 7.89 12.20 2.45
CA LEU A 96 6.68 11.42 2.77
C LEU A 96 6.94 10.34 3.83
N LYS A 97 8.17 9.84 3.93
CA LYS A 97 8.57 8.84 4.94
C LYS A 97 8.92 9.46 6.29
N THR A 98 9.60 10.60 6.30
CA THR A 98 10.18 11.22 7.50
C THR A 98 9.40 12.42 8.02
N MET A 99 8.54 13.00 7.18
CA MET A 99 7.89 14.31 7.36
C MET A 99 8.87 15.47 7.62
N ASP A 100 10.15 15.29 7.29
CA ASP A 100 11.20 16.28 7.53
C ASP A 100 11.28 17.29 6.36
N PRO A 101 10.93 18.57 6.56
CA PRO A 101 10.98 19.57 5.50
C PRO A 101 12.40 20.01 5.13
N THR A 102 13.42 19.68 5.93
CA THR A 102 14.81 20.10 5.67
C THR A 102 15.42 19.43 4.44
N VAL A 103 14.84 18.30 3.99
CA VAL A 103 15.23 17.61 2.74
C VAL A 103 15.11 18.51 1.50
N PHE A 104 14.36 19.61 1.59
CA PHE A 104 14.19 20.58 0.51
C PHE A 104 14.99 21.88 0.67
N ASP A 105 15.82 22.04 1.71
CA ASP A 105 16.48 23.31 2.01
C ASP A 105 17.30 23.85 0.82
N GLY A 106 18.05 22.99 0.13
CA GLY A 106 18.79 23.37 -1.09
C GLY A 106 17.93 23.67 -2.33
N LEU A 107 16.60 23.61 -2.23
CA LEU A 107 15.65 23.90 -3.32
C LEU A 107 14.69 25.06 -2.97
N LYS A 108 14.75 25.60 -1.75
CA LYS A 108 13.90 26.74 -1.36
C LYS A 108 14.32 27.97 -2.16
N ARG A 109 13.34 28.79 -2.55
CA ARG A 109 13.64 30.13 -3.09
C ARG A 109 14.30 30.94 -1.98
N ASN A 110 15.53 31.40 -2.21
CA ASN A 110 16.13 32.41 -1.34
C ASN A 110 15.21 33.63 -1.35
N LYS A 111 14.78 34.06 -0.16
CA LYS A 111 14.10 35.34 0.02
C LYS A 111 15.10 36.47 -0.11
#